data_AF-A0A8B9MQS4-F1
#
_entry.id   AF-A0A8B9MQS4-F1
#
_cell.length_a   1.000
_cell.length_b   1.000
_cell.length_c   1.000
_cell.angle_alpha   90.00
_cell.angle_beta   90.00
_cell.angle_gamma   90.00
#
_symmetry.space_group_name_H-M   'P 1'
#
loop_
_entity.id
_entity.type
_entity.pdbx_description
1 polymer ?
#
loop_
_entity_poly.entity_id
_entity_poly.type
_entity_poly.pdbx_seq_one_letter_code
_entity_poly.pdbx_strand_id
1 'polypeptide(L)'
;MIHQVPIKSLPQEWLWCETWCDDSSKKKAKTIDLCNNPMTKEPKLQAAMRIVPEWQDYDQEIKLLQSLFKKEKETGTPAKMPGQHTHGNLSISLLL
;
A
#
# COMPACT_ATOMS: atom_id res chain seq x y z
N MET A 1 11.92 11.44 33.83
CA MET A 1 12.76 10.21 33.80
C MET A 1 12.50 9.52 32.48
N ILE A 2 13.50 9.47 31.60
CA ILE A 2 13.37 8.80 30.31
C ILE A 2 13.59 7.31 30.59
N HIS A 3 12.56 6.48 30.39
CA HIS A 3 12.69 5.04 30.51
C HIS A 3 13.65 4.56 29.42
N GLN A 4 14.75 3.90 29.80
CA GLN A 4 15.69 3.31 28.83
C GLN A 4 15.10 2.03 28.26
N VAL A 5 14.22 2.19 27.27
CA VAL A 5 13.75 1.07 26.45
C VAL A 5 14.81 0.80 25.38
N PRO A 6 15.37 -0.43 25.28
CA PRO A 6 16.34 -0.74 24.24
C PRO A 6 15.73 -0.61 22.84
N ILE A 7 16.44 0.08 21.93
CA ILE A 7 16.05 0.22 20.51
C ILE A 7 17.11 -0.49 19.66
N LYS A 8 16.67 -1.34 18.74
CA LYS A 8 17.55 -2.00 17.76
C LYS A 8 17.44 -1.31 16.41
N SER A 9 18.56 -0.81 15.90
CA SER A 9 18.62 -0.20 14.58
C SER A 9 18.57 -1.28 13.50
N LEU A 10 17.68 -1.11 12.53
CA LEU A 10 17.65 -1.93 11.32
C LEU A 10 18.62 -1.37 10.26
N PRO A 11 19.10 -2.19 9.32
CA PRO A 11 19.86 -1.72 8.16
C PRO A 11 19.09 -0.66 7.35
N GLN A 12 19.80 0.28 6.72
CA GLN A 12 19.20 1.42 5.99
C GLN A 12 18.21 1.01 4.89
N GLU A 13 18.44 -0.12 4.23
CA GLU A 13 17.56 -0.65 3.16
C GLU A 13 16.12 -0.92 3.63
N TRP A 14 15.86 -0.98 4.93
CA TRP A 14 14.51 -1.19 5.45
C TRP A 14 13.59 0.01 5.31
N LEU A 15 14.13 1.23 5.18
CA LEU A 15 13.34 2.45 5.07
C LEU A 15 13.99 3.43 4.08
N TRP A 16 13.28 3.74 3.01
CA TRP A 16 13.68 4.75 2.04
C TRP A 16 12.64 5.87 1.96
N CYS A 17 13.08 7.11 1.79
CA CYS A 17 12.19 8.23 1.51
C CYS A 17 12.89 9.28 0.63
N GLU A 18 12.15 9.87 -0.30
CA GLU A 18 12.72 10.71 -1.37
C GLU A 18 13.45 11.96 -0.87
N THR A 19 12.98 12.55 0.24
CA THR A 19 13.55 13.79 0.77
C THR A 19 14.95 13.58 1.37
N TRP A 20 15.22 12.41 1.95
CA TRP A 20 16.41 12.18 2.78
C TRP A 20 17.33 11.06 2.28
N CYS A 21 16.91 10.29 1.28
CA CYS A 21 17.68 9.18 0.75
C CYS A 21 18.02 9.41 -0.72
N ASP A 22 19.21 8.99 -1.14
CA ASP A 22 19.60 9.07 -2.54
C ASP A 22 18.72 8.18 -3.43
N ASP A 23 18.38 8.64 -4.63
CA ASP A 23 17.61 7.87 -5.61
C ASP A 23 18.27 6.52 -5.94
N SER A 24 19.60 6.48 -5.96
CA SER A 24 20.36 5.26 -6.24
C SER A 24 20.13 4.15 -5.19
N SER A 25 19.75 4.53 -3.96
CA SER A 25 19.48 3.61 -2.86
C SER A 25 18.08 2.99 -2.92
N LYS A 26 17.14 3.63 -3.65
CA LYS A 26 15.75 3.17 -3.83
C LYS A 26 15.65 1.75 -4.36
N LYS A 27 16.57 1.35 -5.25
CA LYS A 27 16.61 0.00 -5.83
C LYS A 27 16.84 -1.13 -4.81
N LYS A 28 17.34 -0.80 -3.62
CA LYS A 28 17.56 -1.74 -2.51
C LYS A 28 16.50 -1.60 -1.42
N ALA A 29 15.60 -0.61 -1.53
CA ALA A 29 14.62 -0.32 -0.51
C ALA A 29 13.62 -1.47 -0.38
N LYS A 30 13.37 -1.87 0.87
CA LYS A 30 12.34 -2.85 1.22
C LYS A 30 11.00 -2.20 1.51
N THR A 31 11.03 -0.96 1.99
CA THR A 31 9.84 -0.13 2.20
C THR A 31 10.14 1.31 1.79
N ILE A 32 9.10 2.01 1.34
CA ILE A 32 9.16 3.41 0.93
C ILE A 32 8.19 4.20 1.81
N ASP A 33 8.70 5.16 2.58
CA ASP A 33 7.87 6.14 3.26
C ASP A 33 7.69 7.38 2.37
N LEU A 34 6.43 7.78 2.19
CA LEU A 34 6.07 9.03 1.53
C LEU A 34 6.17 10.17 2.55
N CYS A 35 7.41 10.44 2.95
CA CYS A 35 7.74 11.47 3.92
C CYS A 35 7.36 12.86 3.39
N ASN A 36 7.07 13.79 4.29
CA ASN A 36 6.79 15.17 3.89
C ASN A 36 8.08 15.86 3.39
N ASN A 37 7.97 16.65 2.33
CA ASN A 37 9.05 17.51 1.86
C ASN A 37 8.93 18.89 2.57
N PRO A 38 9.96 19.39 3.26
CA PRO A 38 9.90 20.71 3.90
C PRO A 38 9.92 21.87 2.89
N MET A 39 10.40 21.63 1.67
CA MET A 39 10.52 22.64 0.61
C MET A 39 9.29 22.72 -0.28
N THR A 40 8.45 21.68 -0.33
CA THR A 40 7.28 21.61 -1.22
C THR A 40 6.05 21.07 -0.49
N LYS A 41 4.86 21.46 -0.95
CA LYS A 41 3.59 20.97 -0.40
C LYS A 41 2.91 19.98 -1.36
N GLU A 42 3.70 19.06 -1.93
CA GLU A 42 3.13 18.02 -2.79
C GLU A 42 2.18 17.11 -1.96
N PRO A 43 0.93 16.90 -2.41
CA PRO A 43 0.02 15.97 -1.73
C PRO A 43 0.52 14.53 -1.82
N LYS A 44 0.33 13.74 -0.74
CA LYS A 44 0.80 12.35 -0.68
C LYS A 44 0.31 11.46 -1.82
N LEU A 45 -0.92 11.66 -2.30
CA LEU A 45 -1.46 10.89 -3.43
C LEU A 45 -0.68 11.16 -4.72
N GLN A 46 -0.30 12.42 -4.97
CA GLN A 46 0.50 12.78 -6.13
C GLN A 46 1.90 12.18 -6.04
N ALA A 47 2.52 12.28 -4.86
CA ALA A 47 3.82 11.66 -4.61
C ALA A 47 3.77 10.14 -4.78
N ALA A 48 2.71 9.47 -4.31
CA ALA A 48 2.55 8.02 -4.44
C ALA A 48 2.57 7.56 -5.91
N MET A 49 1.78 8.22 -6.77
CA MET A 49 1.73 7.90 -8.20
C MET A 49 3.06 8.15 -8.93
N ARG A 50 3.85 9.12 -8.48
CA ARG A 50 5.14 9.49 -9.10
C ARG A 50 6.30 8.62 -8.59
N ILE A 51 6.33 8.34 -7.29
CA ILE A 51 7.42 7.65 -6.60
C ILE A 51 7.26 6.13 -6.73
N VAL A 52 6.05 5.59 -6.66
CA VAL A 52 5.80 4.15 -6.62
C VAL A 52 5.04 3.75 -7.89
N PRO A 53 5.71 3.24 -8.94
CA PRO A 53 5.06 2.98 -10.23
C PRO A 53 3.93 1.96 -10.13
N GLU A 54 4.04 0.98 -9.24
CA GLU A 54 3.02 -0.05 -8.99
C GLU A 54 1.80 0.46 -8.20
N TRP A 55 1.82 1.69 -7.69
CA TRP A 55 0.74 2.23 -6.85
C TRP A 55 -0.60 2.29 -7.58
N GLN A 56 -0.58 2.63 -8.87
CA GLN A 56 -1.79 2.73 -9.67
C GLN A 56 -2.46 1.37 -9.87
N ASP A 57 -1.68 0.30 -10.00
CA ASP A 57 -2.19 -1.06 -10.17
C ASP A 57 -2.93 -1.52 -8.90
N TYR A 58 -2.33 -1.28 -7.73
CA TYR A 58 -2.96 -1.59 -6.45
C TYR A 58 -4.23 -0.77 -6.20
N ASP A 59 -4.21 0.53 -6.52
CA ASP A 59 -5.40 1.38 -6.38
C ASP A 59 -6.54 0.90 -7.30
N GLN A 60 -6.23 0.46 -8.53
CA GLN A 60 -7.21 -0.12 -9.45
C GLN A 60 -7.78 -1.46 -8.94
N GLU A 61 -6.94 -2.34 -8.40
CA GLU A 61 -7.36 -3.62 -7.83
C GLU A 61 -8.37 -3.41 -6.68
N ILE A 62 -8.06 -2.47 -5.77
CA ILE A 62 -8.95 -2.14 -4.65
C ILE A 62 -10.26 -1.52 -5.14
N LYS A 63 -10.21 -0.61 -6.12
CA LYS A 63 -11.42 -0.01 -6.71
C LYS A 63 -12.33 -1.06 -7.35
N LEU A 64 -11.73 -2.02 -8.06
CA LEU A 64 -12.47 -3.14 -8.63
C LEU A 64 -13.13 -3.96 -7.52
N LEU A 65 -12.37 -4.35 -6.49
CA LEU A 65 -12.91 -5.10 -5.35
C LEU A 65 -14.08 -4.38 -4.67
N GLN A 66 -13.92 -3.08 -4.40
CA GLN A 66 -14.98 -2.24 -3.81
C GLN A 66 -16.24 -2.20 -4.69
N SER A 67 -16.08 -2.13 -6.01
CA SER A 67 -17.21 -2.12 -6.94
C SER A 67 -17.97 -3.45 -6.94
N LEU A 68 -17.26 -4.58 -6.80
CA LEU A 68 -17.85 -5.91 -6.71
C LEU A 68 -18.65 -6.07 -5.42
N PHE A 69 -18.09 -5.67 -4.27
CA PHE A 69 -18.80 -5.71 -2.99
C PHE A 69 -20.07 -4.84 -2.99
N LYS A 70 -19.99 -3.65 -3.59
CA LYS A 70 -21.16 -2.78 -3.72
C LYS A 70 -22.27 -3.44 -4.55
N LYS A 71 -21.90 -4.05 -5.68
CA LYS A 71 -22.83 -4.76 -6.56
C LYS A 71 -23.45 -5.98 -5.87
N GLU A 72 -22.66 -6.75 -5.13
CA GLU A 72 -23.16 -7.91 -4.37
C GLU A 72 -24.19 -7.49 -3.32
N LYS A 73 -23.94 -6.40 -2.59
CA LYS A 73 -24.89 -5.84 -1.62
C LYS A 73 -26.21 -5.41 -2.27
N GLU A 74 -26.16 -4.89 -3.49
CA GLU A 74 -27.35 -4.45 -4.24
C GLU A 74 -28.11 -5.60 -4.90
N THR A 75 -27.41 -6.63 -5.38
CA THR A 75 -28.00 -7.71 -6.20
C THR A 75 -28.17 -9.04 -5.46
N GLY A 76 -27.66 -9.18 -4.24
CA GLY A 76 -27.68 -10.42 -3.44
C GLY A 76 -26.95 -11.60 -4.09
N THR A 77 -26.19 -11.35 -5.17
CA THR A 77 -25.51 -12.40 -5.95
C THR A 77 -24.00 -12.24 -5.81
N PRO A 78 -23.24 -13.30 -5.45
CA PRO A 78 -21.80 -13.22 -5.28
C PRO A 78 -21.11 -12.79 -6.58
N ALA A 79 -20.32 -11.71 -6.51
CA ALA A 79 -19.57 -11.22 -7.66
C ALA A 79 -18.21 -11.93 -7.77
N LYS A 80 -17.90 -12.51 -8.92
CA LYS A 80 -16.65 -13.26 -9.15
C LYS A 80 -15.52 -12.30 -9.56
N MET A 81 -14.40 -12.31 -8.83
CA MET A 81 -13.22 -11.52 -9.18
C MET A 81 -12.52 -12.08 -10.44
N PRO A 82 -12.14 -11.24 -11.41
CA PRO A 82 -11.25 -11.67 -12.50
C PRO A 82 -9.83 -11.85 -11.94
N GLY A 83 -9.27 -13.06 -12.05
CA GLY A 83 -7.86 -13.35 -11.66
C GLY A 83 -7.64 -14.42 -10.58
N GLN A 84 -8.67 -15.14 -10.12
CA GLN A 84 -8.48 -16.26 -9.18
C GLN A 84 -7.71 -17.43 -9.84
N HIS A 85 -6.41 -17.49 -9.61
CA HIS A 85 -5.72 -18.78 -9.51
C HIS A 85 -6.39 -19.57 -8.40
N THR A 86 -6.88 -20.76 -8.74
CA THR A 86 -7.60 -21.66 -7.87
C THR A 86 -6.70 -22.17 -6.74
N HIS A 87 -6.73 -21.51 -5.59
CA HIS A 87 -6.45 -22.16 -4.32
C HIS A 87 -7.60 -21.88 -3.36
N GLY A 88 -8.44 -22.91 -3.18
CA GLY A 88 -9.31 -23.17 -2.04
C GLY A 88 -10.11 -22.00 -1.47
N ASN A 89 -11.41 -21.98 -1.77
CA ASN A 89 -12.50 -21.43 -0.95
C ASN A 89 -12.07 -20.61 0.28
N LEU A 90 -11.80 -19.32 0.09
CA LEU A 90 -12.10 -18.35 1.14
C LEU A 90 -13.51 -17.82 0.86
N SER A 91 -14.51 -18.53 1.40
CA SER A 91 -15.80 -17.91 1.68
C SER A 91 -15.54 -16.83 2.72
N ILE A 92 -15.35 -15.60 2.28
CA ILE A 92 -15.46 -14.44 3.17
C ILE A 92 -16.96 -14.28 3.42
N SER A 93 -17.52 -15.15 4.27
CA SER A 93 -18.74 -14.82 4.98
C SER A 93 -18.37 -13.70 5.93
N LEU A 94 -18.60 -12.47 5.48
CA LEU A 94 -18.55 -11.28 6.29
C LEU A 94 -19.67 -11.41 7.33
N LEU A 95 -19.33 -11.87 8.54
CA LEU A 95 -20.18 -11.72 9.72
C LEU A 95 -20.20 -10.23 10.10
N LEU A 96 -21.18 -9.52 9.54
CA LEU A 96 -21.87 -8.38 10.15
C LEU A 96 -23.37 -8.56 9.94
#